data_AF-E9EES0-F1
#
_entry.id   AF-E9EES0-F1
#
_cell.length_a   1.000
_cell.length_b   1.000
_cell.length_c   1.000
_cell.angle_alpha   90.00
_cell.angle_beta   90.00
_cell.angle_gamma   90.00
#
_symmetry.space_group_name_H-M   'P 1'
#
loop_
_entity.id
_entity.type
_entity.pdbx_description
1 polymer ?
#
loop_
_entity_poly.entity_id
_entity_poly.type
_entity_poly.pdbx_seq_one_letter_code
_entity_poly.pdbx_strand_id
1 'polypeptide(L)'
;MFSIVSTPPNFLWQDFLESSFPARLPPSGEGKSAGGKAASADEQPLSIRNTLLKFGLDQTVGATFNTLLFSVYIHSIHLAMPDAPRITNFTKATGYWISPGVIDFSAVDMAVVWQAALAEFWTIVLAGMKLWPATVEGRNLVGCVAGLGWGIYMSMIAAKE
;
A
#
# COMPACT_ATOMS: atom_id res chain seq x y z
N MET A 1 0.67 5.21 -11.61
CA MET A 1 -0.58 4.67 -12.19
C MET A 1 -1.27 3.73 -11.20
N PHE A 2 -0.65 2.64 -10.75
CA PHE A 2 -1.24 1.75 -9.72
C PHE A 2 -1.72 2.48 -8.45
N SER A 3 -0.95 3.45 -7.94
CA SER A 3 -1.35 4.24 -6.75
C SER A 3 -2.70 4.95 -6.91
N ILE A 4 -3.06 5.39 -8.12
CA ILE A 4 -4.37 6.02 -8.35
C ILE A 4 -5.50 5.02 -8.11
N VAL A 5 -5.26 3.75 -8.45
CA VAL A 5 -6.22 2.65 -8.28
C VAL A 5 -6.24 2.14 -6.85
N SER A 6 -5.08 2.03 -6.20
CA SER A 6 -4.95 1.42 -4.87
C SER A 6 -5.10 2.39 -3.71
N THR A 7 -4.87 3.68 -3.89
CA THR A 7 -4.97 4.67 -2.79
C THR A 7 -6.38 4.77 -2.22
N PRO A 8 -7.48 4.88 -2.99
CA PRO A 8 -8.82 5.03 -2.40
C PRO A 8 -9.26 3.81 -1.57
N PRO A 9 -9.11 2.55 -2.05
CA PRO A 9 -9.43 1.38 -1.24
C PRO A 9 -8.55 1.25 0.01
N ASN A 10 -7.25 1.58 -0.10
CA ASN A 10 -6.33 1.54 1.05
C ASN A 10 -6.70 2.58 2.11
N PHE A 11 -7.14 3.77 1.69
CA PHE A 11 -7.62 4.80 2.61
C PHE A 11 -8.87 4.35 3.38
N LEU A 12 -9.87 3.79 2.68
CA LEU A 12 -11.08 3.26 3.31
C LEU A 12 -10.78 2.09 4.26
N TRP A 13 -9.82 1.24 3.90
CA TRP A 13 -9.36 0.15 4.77
C TRP A 13 -8.70 0.67 6.04
N GLN A 14 -7.87 1.72 5.93
CA GLN A 14 -7.26 2.38 7.08
C GLN A 14 -8.31 3.02 7.99
N ASP A 15 -9.27 3.76 7.42
CA ASP A 15 -10.38 4.37 8.19
C ASP A 15 -11.21 3.30 8.93
N PHE A 16 -11.49 2.17 8.28
CA PHE A 16 -12.17 1.04 8.91
C PHE A 16 -11.37 0.45 10.09
N LEU A 17 -10.07 0.26 9.93
CA LEU A 17 -9.22 -0.25 11.00
C LEU A 17 -9.08 0.74 12.16
N GLU A 18 -9.02 2.04 11.86
CA GLU A 18 -8.94 3.08 12.88
C GLU A 18 -10.22 3.24 13.68
N SER A 19 -11.38 3.15 13.02
CA SER A 19 -12.69 3.18 13.68
C SER A 19 -12.97 1.91 14.49
N SER A 20 -12.63 0.74 13.97
CA SER A 20 -12.89 -0.55 14.64
C SER A 20 -11.91 -0.84 15.77
N PHE A 21 -10.66 -0.39 15.64
CA PHE A 21 -9.59 -0.65 16.59
C PHE A 21 -8.83 0.64 16.91
N PRO A 22 -9.35 1.57 17.72
CA PRO A 22 -8.61 2.78 18.04
C PRO A 22 -7.26 2.44 18.70
N ALA A 23 -6.16 2.98 18.15
CA ALA A 23 -4.80 2.72 18.66
C ALA A 23 -4.59 3.35 20.05
N ARG A 24 -5.39 4.38 20.37
CA ARG A 24 -5.41 5.10 21.64
C ARG A 24 -6.85 5.10 22.17
N LEU A 25 -7.06 4.62 23.39
CA LEU A 25 -8.39 4.51 23.99
C LEU A 25 -8.78 5.85 24.62
N PRO A 26 -10.02 6.34 24.45
CA PRO A 26 -10.49 7.52 25.17
C PRO A 26 -10.35 7.29 26.69
N PRO A 27 -10.14 8.36 27.49
CA PRO A 27 -9.87 8.22 28.90
C PRO A 27 -11.01 7.46 29.58
N SER A 28 -10.68 6.33 30.20
CA SER A 28 -11.57 5.60 31.10
C SER A 28 -11.81 6.49 32.33
N GLY A 29 -12.90 7.26 32.28
CA GLY A 29 -13.20 8.24 33.30
C GLY A 29 -14.56 8.90 33.10
N GLU A 30 -15.64 8.12 33.06
CA GLU A 30 -16.91 8.61 33.60
C GLU A 30 -16.73 8.79 35.11
N GLY A 31 -16.11 9.91 35.48
CA GLY A 31 -15.92 10.33 36.85
C GLY A 31 -15.77 11.83 36.82
N LYS A 32 -16.86 12.54 37.11
CA LYS A 32 -16.88 13.99 37.31
C LYS A 32 -15.73 14.38 38.24
N SER A 33 -14.69 15.01 37.70
CA SER A 33 -13.84 15.89 38.47
C SER A 33 -13.63 17.16 37.67
N ALA A 34 -14.15 18.25 38.23
CA ALA A 34 -13.98 19.58 37.71
C ALA A 34 -12.49 19.97 37.80
N GLY A 35 -11.95 20.51 36.70
CA GLY A 35 -10.66 21.20 36.69
C GLY A 35 -9.45 20.31 36.39
N GLY A 36 -9.26 19.95 35.13
CA GLY A 36 -8.01 19.39 34.63
C GLY A 36 -7.87 19.65 33.14
N LYS A 37 -6.75 20.23 32.71
CA LYS A 37 -6.44 20.48 31.29
C LYS A 37 -6.70 19.20 30.49
N ALA A 38 -7.41 19.33 29.36
CA ALA A 38 -7.60 18.22 28.43
C ALA A 38 -6.23 17.68 28.02
N ALA A 39 -5.92 16.45 28.45
CA ALA A 39 -4.71 15.75 28.02
C ALA A 39 -4.82 15.57 26.50
N SER A 40 -3.78 16.01 25.77
CA SER A 40 -3.70 15.85 24.33
C SER A 40 -3.68 14.35 23.99
N ALA A 41 -4.23 14.00 22.83
CA ALA A 41 -4.31 12.62 22.35
C ALA A 41 -2.94 11.91 22.29
N ASP A 42 -1.83 12.65 22.40
CA ASP A 42 -0.47 12.13 22.32
C ASP A 42 0.04 11.45 23.60
N GLU A 43 -0.57 11.74 24.75
CA GLU A 43 -0.15 11.22 26.07
C GLU A 43 -0.79 9.87 26.45
N GLN A 44 -1.69 9.36 25.59
CA GLN A 44 -2.41 8.12 25.88
C GLN A 44 -1.57 6.88 25.56
N PRO A 45 -1.56 5.86 26.45
CA PRO A 45 -0.81 4.62 26.25
C PRO A 45 -1.35 3.87 25.03
N LEU A 46 -0.43 3.43 24.16
CA LEU A 46 -0.75 2.64 22.98
C LEU A 46 -1.41 1.31 23.40
N SER A 47 -2.57 1.01 22.83
CA SER A 47 -3.19 -0.30 23.03
C SER A 47 -2.43 -1.36 22.22
N ILE A 48 -1.55 -2.11 22.88
CA ILE A 48 -0.76 -3.19 22.26
C ILE A 48 -1.68 -4.23 21.61
N ARG A 49 -2.82 -4.54 22.25
CA ARG A 49 -3.82 -5.49 21.72
C ARG A 49 -4.42 -5.00 20.41
N ASN A 50 -4.84 -3.73 20.34
CA ASN A 50 -5.42 -3.17 19.11
C ASN A 50 -4.35 -3.03 18.02
N THR A 51 -3.12 -2.68 18.40
CA THR A 51 -1.98 -2.57 17.48
C THR A 51 -1.61 -3.91 16.85
N LEU A 52 -1.55 -4.98 17.64
CA LEU A 52 -1.30 -6.34 17.13
C LEU A 52 -2.45 -6.85 16.25
N LEU A 53 -3.69 -6.50 16.59
CA LEU A 53 -4.86 -6.90 15.79
C LEU A 53 -4.89 -6.16 14.45
N LYS A 54 -4.59 -4.85 14.43
CA LYS A 54 -4.37 -4.09 13.20
C LYS A 54 -3.26 -4.69 12.36
N PHE A 55 -2.11 -4.94 12.99
CA PHE A 55 -0.97 -5.54 12.30
C PHE A 55 -1.34 -6.89 11.68
N GLY A 56 -2.04 -7.75 12.42
CA GLY A 56 -2.53 -9.03 11.91
C GLY A 56 -3.49 -8.86 10.73
N LEU A 57 -4.43 -7.91 10.83
CA LEU A 57 -5.40 -7.62 9.76
C LEU A 57 -4.73 -7.02 8.52
N ASP A 58 -3.75 -6.15 8.69
CA ASP A 58 -2.97 -5.56 7.60
C ASP A 58 -2.12 -6.62 6.89
N GLN A 59 -1.45 -7.48 7.63
CA GLN A 59 -0.62 -8.54 7.06
C GLN A 59 -1.43 -9.67 6.42
N THR A 60 -2.71 -9.84 6.77
CA THR A 60 -3.58 -10.89 6.22
C THR A 60 -4.55 -10.34 5.19
N VAL A 61 -5.59 -9.66 5.63
CA VAL A 61 -6.69 -9.17 4.79
C VAL A 61 -6.22 -8.02 3.91
N GLY A 62 -5.54 -7.03 4.49
CA GLY A 62 -5.00 -5.88 3.75
C GLY A 62 -4.01 -6.32 2.68
N ALA A 63 -3.03 -7.14 3.05
CA ALA A 63 -2.03 -7.66 2.12
C ALA A 63 -2.65 -8.52 1.01
N THR A 64 -3.62 -9.38 1.34
CA THR A 64 -4.33 -10.22 0.35
C THR A 64 -5.07 -9.35 -0.66
N PHE A 65 -5.84 -8.38 -0.17
CA PHE A 65 -6.60 -7.48 -1.03
C PHE A 65 -5.68 -6.65 -1.93
N ASN A 66 -4.61 -6.09 -1.36
CA ASN A 66 -3.67 -5.26 -2.11
C ASN A 66 -2.86 -6.09 -3.13
N THR A 67 -2.56 -7.36 -2.81
CA THR A 67 -1.90 -8.30 -3.74
C THR A 67 -2.81 -8.62 -4.92
N LEU A 68 -4.09 -8.90 -4.67
CA LEU A 68 -5.06 -9.14 -5.75
C LEU A 68 -5.25 -7.89 -6.61
N LEU A 69 -5.37 -6.72 -6.00
CA LEU A 69 -5.53 -5.46 -6.71
C LEU A 69 -4.31 -5.16 -7.60
N PHE A 70 -3.11 -5.41 -7.09
CA PHE A 70 -1.87 -5.28 -7.86
C PHE A 70 -1.82 -6.28 -9.03
N SER A 71 -2.18 -7.54 -8.78
CA SER A 71 -2.17 -8.58 -9.80
C SER A 71 -3.16 -8.26 -10.93
N VAL A 72 -4.40 -7.90 -10.58
CA VAL A 72 -5.41 -7.45 -11.56
C VAL A 72 -4.91 -6.27 -12.38
N TYR A 73 -4.30 -5.29 -11.72
CA TYR A 73 -3.73 -4.13 -12.39
C TYR A 73 -2.64 -4.54 -13.40
N ILE A 74 -1.64 -5.33 -13.01
CA ILE A 74 -0.56 -5.73 -13.91
C ILE A 74 -1.08 -6.56 -15.10
N HIS A 75 -2.00 -7.49 -14.86
CA HIS A 75 -2.59 -8.30 -15.93
C HIS A 75 -3.41 -7.46 -16.91
N SER A 76 -4.18 -6.48 -16.41
CA SER A 76 -4.92 -5.54 -17.28
C SER A 76 -3.97 -4.73 -18.17
N ILE A 77 -2.85 -4.31 -17.62
CA ILE A 77 -1.83 -3.51 -18.30
C ILE A 77 -1.05 -4.37 -19.32
N HIS A 78 -0.77 -5.64 -19.02
CA HIS A 78 -0.17 -6.58 -19.97
C HIS A 78 -1.10 -6.85 -21.16
N LEU A 79 -2.40 -7.06 -20.93
CA LEU A 79 -3.35 -7.26 -22.03
C LEU A 79 -3.56 -6.00 -22.84
N ALA A 80 -3.52 -4.82 -22.21
CA ALA A 80 -3.63 -3.54 -22.89
C ALA A 80 -2.37 -3.14 -23.68
N MET A 81 -1.24 -3.84 -23.49
CA MET A 81 0.04 -3.58 -24.16
C MET A 81 0.69 -4.89 -24.67
N PRO A 82 0.08 -5.56 -25.67
CA PRO A 82 0.56 -6.87 -26.15
C PRO A 82 1.97 -6.82 -26.77
N ASP A 83 2.36 -5.70 -27.39
CA ASP A 83 3.64 -5.52 -28.08
C ASP A 83 4.63 -4.62 -27.33
N ALA A 84 4.63 -4.67 -25.98
CA ALA A 84 5.52 -3.82 -25.18
C ALA A 84 7.01 -4.10 -25.48
N PRO A 85 7.76 -3.15 -26.08
CA PRO A 85 9.16 -3.35 -26.42
C PRO A 85 10.04 -3.38 -25.16
N ARG A 86 11.07 -4.22 -25.16
CA ARG A 86 12.10 -4.22 -24.10
C ARG A 86 12.98 -2.96 -24.22
N ILE A 87 12.60 -1.91 -23.49
CA ILE A 87 13.35 -0.66 -23.44
C ILE A 87 14.19 -0.62 -22.16
N THR A 88 15.52 -0.60 -22.30
CA THR A 88 16.48 -0.53 -21.17
C THR A 88 16.84 0.89 -20.77
N ASN A 89 16.40 1.90 -21.52
CA ASN A 89 16.66 3.32 -21.27
C ASN A 89 15.41 4.02 -20.73
N PHE A 90 15.50 4.59 -19.53
CA PHE A 90 14.38 5.23 -18.83
C PHE A 90 13.70 6.34 -19.65
N THR A 91 14.47 7.17 -20.35
CA THR A 91 13.93 8.26 -21.18
C THR A 91 13.09 7.73 -22.33
N LYS A 92 13.57 6.66 -22.98
CA LYS A 92 12.83 6.00 -24.07
C LYS A 92 11.58 5.27 -23.54
N ALA A 93 11.66 4.65 -22.36
CA ALA A 93 10.54 3.95 -21.74
C ALA A 93 9.43 4.94 -21.36
N THR A 94 9.82 6.08 -20.78
CA THR A 94 8.89 7.15 -20.40
C THR A 94 8.19 7.74 -21.63
N GLY A 95 8.94 7.98 -22.72
CA GLY A 95 8.34 8.44 -23.98
C GLY A 95 7.34 7.45 -24.58
N TYR A 96 7.65 6.15 -24.51
CA TYR A 96 6.74 5.10 -24.96
C TYR A 96 5.45 5.04 -24.13
N TRP A 97 5.53 5.04 -22.79
CA TRP A 97 4.34 4.94 -21.93
C TRP A 97 3.35 6.11 -22.04
N ILE A 98 3.82 7.28 -22.49
CA ILE A 98 3.00 8.49 -22.65
C ILE A 98 2.52 8.64 -24.11
N SER A 99 3.00 7.80 -25.03
CA SER A 99 2.64 7.87 -26.44
C SER A 99 1.15 7.50 -26.65
N PRO A 100 0.40 8.29 -27.44
CA PRO A 100 -1.00 7.99 -27.73
C PRO A 100 -1.16 6.62 -28.41
N GLY A 101 -2.16 5.84 -28.00
CA GLY A 101 -2.50 4.55 -28.61
C GLY A 101 -1.65 3.35 -28.16
N VAL A 102 -0.72 3.54 -27.22
CA VAL A 102 0.08 2.43 -26.66
C VAL A 102 -0.75 1.53 -25.75
N ILE A 103 -1.75 2.09 -25.06
CA ILE A 103 -2.58 1.36 -24.12
C ILE A 103 -3.97 1.16 -24.73
N ASP A 104 -4.28 -0.07 -25.11
CA ASP A 104 -5.59 -0.46 -25.62
C ASP A 104 -6.42 -1.19 -24.54
N PHE A 105 -7.22 -0.42 -23.80
CA PHE A 105 -8.11 -0.98 -22.79
C PHE A 105 -9.29 -1.76 -23.36
N SER A 106 -9.59 -1.65 -24.67
CA SER A 106 -10.69 -2.40 -25.28
C SER A 106 -10.37 -3.89 -25.44
N ALA A 107 -9.08 -4.23 -25.47
CA ALA A 107 -8.58 -5.59 -25.50
C ALA A 107 -8.59 -6.30 -24.13
N VAL A 108 -8.91 -5.58 -23.04
CA VAL A 108 -8.85 -6.13 -21.68
C VAL A 108 -10.12 -6.92 -21.35
N ASP A 109 -9.98 -8.25 -21.33
CA ASP A 109 -11.01 -9.13 -20.78
C ASP A 109 -10.84 -9.27 -19.25
N MET A 110 -11.76 -8.67 -18.51
CA MET A 110 -11.73 -8.69 -17.04
C MET A 110 -11.91 -10.10 -16.46
N ALA A 111 -12.59 -11.02 -17.15
CA ALA A 111 -12.73 -12.40 -16.68
C ALA A 111 -11.40 -13.14 -16.76
N VAL A 112 -10.63 -12.92 -17.84
CA VAL A 112 -9.29 -13.48 -18.01
C VAL A 112 -8.32 -12.90 -16.98
N VAL A 113 -8.34 -11.57 -16.81
CA VAL A 113 -7.53 -10.87 -15.80
C VAL A 113 -7.79 -11.41 -14.40
N TRP A 114 -9.06 -11.59 -14.04
CA TRP A 114 -9.44 -12.10 -12.73
C TRP A 114 -8.97 -13.54 -12.50
N GLN A 115 -9.15 -14.41 -13.48
CA GLN A 115 -8.69 -15.80 -13.41
C GLN A 115 -7.16 -15.89 -13.27
N ALA A 116 -6.42 -15.11 -14.07
CA ALA A 116 -4.97 -15.05 -13.99
C ALA A 116 -4.50 -14.51 -12.62
N ALA A 117 -5.13 -13.46 -12.12
CA ALA A 117 -4.80 -12.88 -10.82
C ALA A 117 -5.02 -13.87 -9.67
N LEU A 118 -6.11 -14.65 -9.70
CA LEU A 118 -6.36 -15.70 -8.70
C LEU A 118 -5.41 -16.89 -8.85
N ALA A 119 -5.02 -17.26 -10.07
CA ALA A 119 -4.09 -18.36 -10.31
C ALA A 119 -2.68 -18.04 -9.77
N GLU A 120 -2.21 -16.80 -9.93
CA GLU A 120 -0.90 -16.38 -9.43
C GLU A 120 -0.91 -15.95 -7.96
N PHE A 121 -2.10 -15.73 -7.38
CA PHE A 121 -2.26 -15.19 -6.02
C PHE A 121 -1.41 -15.92 -4.98
N TRP A 122 -1.54 -17.25 -4.91
CA TRP A 122 -0.81 -18.04 -3.92
C TRP A 122 0.69 -18.04 -4.17
N THR A 123 1.12 -17.99 -5.43
CA THR A 123 2.54 -17.90 -5.79
C THR A 123 3.13 -16.59 -5.29
N ILE A 124 2.43 -15.47 -5.47
CA ILE A 124 2.88 -14.14 -5.00
C ILE A 124 2.89 -14.10 -3.47
N VAL A 125 1.84 -14.60 -2.81
CA VAL A 125 1.75 -14.66 -1.34
C VAL A 125 2.87 -15.49 -0.75
N LEU A 126 3.09 -16.71 -1.27
CA LEU A 126 4.16 -17.59 -0.81
C LEU A 126 5.55 -17.03 -1.11
N ALA A 127 5.74 -16.38 -2.27
CA ALA A 127 6.99 -15.70 -2.60
C ALA A 127 7.27 -14.54 -1.65
N GLY A 128 6.25 -13.76 -1.29
CA GLY A 128 6.32 -12.71 -0.28
C GLY A 128 6.70 -13.26 1.09
N MET A 129 6.06 -14.34 1.54
CA MET A 129 6.41 -15.02 2.79
C MET A 129 7.80 -15.66 2.76
N LYS A 130 8.31 -16.05 1.58
CA LYS A 130 9.66 -16.59 1.43
C LYS A 130 10.74 -15.51 1.41
N LEU A 131 10.43 -14.35 0.83
CA LEU A 131 11.27 -13.14 0.91
C LEU A 131 11.29 -12.57 2.33
N TRP A 132 10.19 -12.75 3.06
CA TRP A 132 10.02 -12.36 4.45
C TRP A 132 10.22 -13.56 5.38
N PRO A 133 11.48 -13.88 5.70
CA PRO A 133 12.07 -13.17 6.83
C PRO A 133 13.45 -12.64 6.47
N ALA A 134 13.52 -11.43 5.91
CA ALA A 134 14.77 -10.69 5.91
C ALA A 134 15.22 -10.48 7.37
N THR A 135 16.53 -10.58 7.60
CA THR A 135 17.14 -10.32 8.91
C THR A 135 16.66 -8.97 9.46
N VAL A 136 16.68 -8.77 10.78
CA VAL A 136 16.30 -7.48 11.40
C VAL A 136 17.06 -6.32 10.74
N GLU A 137 18.32 -6.53 10.38
CA GLU A 137 19.15 -5.60 9.61
C GLU A 137 18.65 -5.37 8.18
N GLY A 138 18.25 -6.42 7.45
CA GLY A 138 17.69 -6.29 6.10
C GLY A 138 16.38 -5.48 6.09
N ARG A 139 15.53 -5.66 7.10
CA ARG A 139 14.29 -4.88 7.26
C ARG A 139 14.59 -3.41 7.58
N ASN A 140 15.55 -3.16 8.47
CA ASN A 140 15.96 -1.80 8.81
C ASN A 140 16.61 -1.10 7.61
N LEU A 141 17.44 -1.80 6.84
CA LEU A 141 18.08 -1.26 5.64
C LEU A 141 17.06 -0.87 4.59
N VAL A 142 16.08 -1.74 4.30
CA VAL A 142 15.01 -1.44 3.34
C VAL A 142 14.18 -0.24 3.81
N GLY A 143 13.84 -0.18 5.11
CA GLY A 143 13.15 0.96 5.70
C GLY A 143 13.94 2.27 5.58
N CYS A 144 15.24 2.25 5.87
CA CYS A 144 16.12 3.41 5.75
C CYS A 144 16.27 3.89 4.30
N VAL A 145 16.41 2.98 3.33
CA VAL A 145 16.51 3.33 1.90
C VAL A 145 15.19 3.92 1.40
N ALA A 146 14.06 3.31 1.76
CA ALA A 146 12.74 3.84 1.41
C ALA A 146 12.49 5.23 2.05
N GLY A 147 12.87 5.40 3.32
CA GLY A 147 12.78 6.68 4.03
C GLY A 147 13.66 7.77 3.43
N LEU A 148 14.89 7.44 3.02
CA LEU A 148 15.78 8.36 2.31
C LEU A 148 15.17 8.80 0.97
N GLY A 149 14.65 7.86 0.18
CA GLY A 149 13.98 8.16 -1.09
C GLY A 149 12.77 9.08 -0.91
N TRP A 150 11.94 8.82 0.11
CA TRP A 150 10.81 9.67 0.46
C TRP A 150 11.24 11.07 0.93
N GLY A 151 12.28 11.17 1.77
CA GLY A 151 12.81 12.45 2.24
C GLY A 151 13.34 13.33 1.11
N ILE A 152 14.01 12.73 0.13
CA ILE A 152 14.48 13.43 -1.07
C ILE A 152 13.28 13.93 -1.89
N TYR A 153 12.26 13.10 -2.07
CA TYR A 153 11.04 13.47 -2.79
C TYR A 153 10.31 14.66 -2.14
N MET A 154 10.09 14.61 -0.82
CA MET A 154 9.46 15.71 -0.07
C MET A 154 10.30 16.99 -0.14
N SER A 155 11.62 16.88 -0.09
CA SER A 155 12.52 18.03 -0.23
C SER A 155 12.43 18.66 -1.62
N MET A 156 12.28 17.87 -2.68
CA MET A 156 12.10 18.38 -4.04
C MET A 156 10.74 19.03 -4.26
N ILE A 157 9.68 18.52 -3.62
CA ILE A 157 8.35 19.14 -3.68
C ILE A 157 8.32 20.44 -2.88
N ALA A 158 8.86 20.46 -1.66
CA ALA A 158 8.92 21.65 -0.83
C ALA A 158 9.80 22.75 -1.44
N ALA A 159 10.82 22.40 -2.21
CA ALA A 159 11.65 23.37 -2.94
C ALA A 159 10.98 23.97 -4.18
N LYS A 160 9.80 23.46 -4.57
CA LYS A 160 9.03 23.91 -5.74
C LYS A 160 7.86 24.83 -5.37
N GLU A 161 7.60 25.03 -4.07
CA GLU A 161 6.73 26.07 -3.51
C GLU A 161 7.57 27.29 -3.08
#